data_AF-A0A518CIQ1-F1
#
_entry.id   AF-A0A518CIQ1-F1
#
_cell.length_a   1.000
_cell.length_b   1.000
_cell.length_c   1.000
_cell.angle_alpha   90.00
_cell.angle_beta   90.00
_cell.angle_gamma   90.00
#
_symmetry.space_group_name_H-M   'P 1'
#
loop_
_entity.id
_entity.type
_entity.pdbx_description
1 polymer ?
#
loop_
_entity_poly.entity_id
_entity_poly.type
_entity_poly.pdbx_seq_one_letter_code
_entity_poly.pdbx_strand_id
1 'polypeptide(L)'
;MSTRKSMNYHSFFKHRYEHCRILLALSEEQNQAIVENRLDDLLSIIGRKQRVLKLMEDEKRQHPELWEHWQSDRETFDANSREQCEQLLSDTETVMASLVQLEQQGTSQLQKNRDETQQQLHLVSQSMQANDAYSDQTDEKTHRYLNVGR
;
A
#
# COMPACT_ATOMS: atom_id res chain seq x y z
N MET A 1 30.28 21.09 -31.20
CA MET A 1 30.51 19.89 -30.37
C MET A 1 29.24 19.61 -29.59
N SER A 2 28.73 18.38 -29.76
CA SER A 2 27.62 17.73 -29.05
C SER A 2 26.32 18.52 -28.92
N THR A 3 25.43 18.27 -29.88
CA THR A 3 23.97 18.30 -29.76
C THR A 3 23.54 18.02 -28.31
N ARG A 4 23.11 19.07 -27.58
CA ARG A 4 22.14 18.92 -26.51
C ARG A 4 21.00 18.12 -27.14
N LYS A 5 20.92 16.81 -26.87
CA LYS A 5 19.67 16.07 -27.01
C LYS A 5 18.63 17.00 -26.38
N SER A 6 17.64 17.45 -27.15
CA SER A 6 16.62 18.37 -26.65
C SER A 6 16.07 17.78 -25.35
N MET A 7 16.54 18.32 -24.21
CA MET A 7 16.16 17.85 -22.88
C MET A 7 14.71 18.27 -22.72
N ASN A 8 13.80 17.33 -22.94
CA ASN A 8 12.37 17.59 -22.90
C ASN A 8 11.88 17.43 -21.46
N TYR A 9 12.21 18.43 -20.62
CA TYR A 9 11.80 18.50 -19.21
C TYR A 9 10.29 18.34 -19.05
N HIS A 10 9.50 18.96 -19.92
CA HIS A 10 8.05 18.84 -19.88
C HIS A 10 7.58 17.39 -20.04
N SER A 11 8.10 16.65 -21.03
CA SER A 11 7.73 15.23 -21.21
C SER A 11 8.13 14.37 -20.01
N PHE A 12 9.31 14.63 -19.43
CA PHE A 12 9.81 13.91 -18.26
C PHE A 12 8.93 14.16 -17.02
N PHE A 13 8.62 15.42 -16.71
CA PHE A 13 7.72 15.74 -15.60
C PHE A 13 6.30 15.23 -15.84
N LYS A 14 5.82 15.25 -17.09
CA LYS A 14 4.52 14.71 -17.45
C LYS A 14 4.44 13.20 -17.23
N HIS A 15 5.41 12.43 -17.68
CA HIS A 15 5.43 10.98 -17.45
C HIS A 15 5.52 10.66 -15.96
N ARG A 16 6.34 11.39 -15.21
CA ARG A 16 6.42 11.22 -13.75
C ARG A 16 5.09 11.50 -13.07
N TYR A 17 4.40 12.57 -13.47
CA TYR A 17 3.06 12.89 -12.98
C TYR A 17 2.06 11.77 -13.31
N GLU A 18 2.06 11.26 -14.55
CA GLU A 18 1.20 10.16 -14.99
C GLU A 18 1.45 8.87 -14.18
N HIS A 19 2.72 8.51 -13.94
CA HIS A 19 3.07 7.37 -13.09
C HIS A 19 2.56 7.55 -11.65
N CYS A 20 2.71 8.74 -11.08
CA CYS A 20 2.17 9.06 -9.76
C CYS A 20 0.63 8.94 -9.71
N ARG A 21 -0.08 9.37 -10.76
CA ARG A 21 -1.53 9.21 -10.85
C ARG A 21 -1.95 7.74 -10.95
N ILE A 22 -1.21 6.93 -11.70
CA ILE A 22 -1.47 5.49 -11.78
C ILE A 22 -1.27 4.85 -10.41
N LEU A 23 -0.19 5.20 -9.70
CA LEU A 23 0.03 4.73 -8.33
C LEU A 23 -1.12 5.16 -7.42
N LEU A 24 -1.61 6.40 -7.54
CA LEU A 24 -2.69 6.90 -6.71
C LEU A 24 -3.96 6.06 -6.89
N ALA A 25 -4.36 5.82 -8.13
CA ALA A 25 -5.51 4.98 -8.45
C ALA A 25 -5.34 3.55 -7.91
N LEU A 26 -4.14 2.98 -7.98
CA LEU A 26 -3.84 1.67 -7.40
C LEU A 26 -3.90 1.68 -5.86
N SER A 27 -3.55 2.80 -5.22
CA SER A 27 -3.65 2.95 -3.76
C SER A 27 -5.08 3.10 -3.29
N GLU A 28 -5.92 3.79 -4.06
CA GLU A 28 -7.37 3.83 -3.84
C GLU A 28 -7.98 2.42 -4.01
N GLU A 29 -7.62 1.71 -5.08
CA GLU A 29 -8.06 0.33 -5.33
C GLU A 29 -7.63 -0.61 -4.19
N GLN A 30 -6.40 -0.47 -3.69
CA GLN A 30 -5.89 -1.22 -2.54
C GLN A 30 -6.73 -0.96 -1.29
N ASN A 31 -6.99 0.31 -0.96
CA ASN A 31 -7.76 0.66 0.23
C ASN A 31 -9.19 0.13 0.14
N GLN A 32 -9.81 0.17 -1.04
CA GLN A 32 -11.12 -0.43 -1.25
C GLN A 32 -11.09 -1.96 -1.03
N ALA A 33 -10.08 -2.64 -1.57
CA ALA A 33 -9.92 -4.08 -1.38
C ALA A 33 -9.69 -4.45 0.11
N ILE A 34 -8.96 -3.63 0.86
CA ILE A 34 -8.78 -3.81 2.31
C ILE A 34 -10.11 -3.65 3.05
N VAL A 35 -10.90 -2.62 2.72
CA VAL A 35 -12.21 -2.38 3.34
C VAL A 35 -13.20 -3.51 3.05
N GLU A 36 -13.18 -4.04 1.83
CA GLU A 36 -14.06 -5.14 1.40
C GLU A 36 -13.50 -6.53 1.74
N ASN A 37 -12.37 -6.60 2.43
CA ASN A 37 -11.67 -7.84 2.81
C ASN A 37 -11.34 -8.76 1.61
N ARG A 38 -11.11 -8.17 0.43
CA ARG A 38 -10.70 -8.86 -0.80
C ARG A 38 -9.19 -9.05 -0.84
N LEU A 39 -8.68 -9.91 0.05
CA LEU A 39 -7.23 -10.09 0.23
C LEU A 39 -6.53 -10.67 -1.00
N ASP A 40 -7.23 -11.48 -1.81
CA ASP A 40 -6.69 -12.06 -3.05
C ASP A 40 -6.34 -10.97 -4.08
N ASP A 41 -7.12 -9.88 -4.12
CA ASP A 41 -6.88 -8.75 -5.03
C ASP A 41 -5.65 -7.94 -4.62
N LEU A 42 -5.26 -7.95 -3.34
CA LEU A 42 -4.14 -7.14 -2.82
C LEU A 42 -2.81 -7.53 -3.46
N LEU A 43 -2.54 -8.83 -3.64
CA LEU A 43 -1.29 -9.28 -4.27
C LEU A 43 -1.17 -8.81 -5.71
N SER A 44 -2.27 -8.83 -6.46
CA SER A 44 -2.34 -8.31 -7.83
C SER A 44 -2.08 -6.80 -7.87
N ILE A 45 -2.71 -6.04 -6.97
CA ILE A 45 -2.55 -4.59 -6.86
C ILE A 45 -1.11 -4.23 -6.49
N ILE A 46 -0.51 -4.92 -5.52
CA ILE A 46 0.90 -4.72 -5.12
C ILE A 46 1.84 -4.99 -6.31
N GLY A 47 1.62 -6.08 -7.06
CA GLY A 47 2.41 -6.38 -8.25
C GLY A 47 2.29 -5.28 -9.33
N ARG A 48 1.11 -4.69 -9.51
CA ARG A 48 0.91 -3.53 -10.40
C ARG A 48 1.67 -2.30 -9.91
N LYS A 49 1.61 -1.98 -8.61
CA LYS A 49 2.35 -0.85 -8.01
C LYS A 49 3.87 -1.00 -8.17
N GLN A 50 4.40 -2.20 -7.91
CA GLN A 50 5.83 -2.49 -8.07
C GLN A 50 6.31 -2.27 -9.51
N ARG A 51 5.50 -2.64 -10.51
CA ARG A 51 5.83 -2.38 -11.92
C ARG A 51 5.92 -0.89 -12.23
N VAL A 52 4.99 -0.08 -11.72
CA VAL A 52 5.01 1.38 -11.94
C VAL A 52 6.21 2.01 -11.23
N LEU A 53 6.50 1.62 -9.99
CA LEU A 53 7.68 2.10 -9.26
C LEU A 53 8.98 1.76 -10.00
N LYS A 54 9.07 0.56 -10.58
CA LYS A 54 10.21 0.16 -11.41
C LYS A 54 10.35 1.02 -12.66
N LEU A 55 9.25 1.31 -13.36
CA LEU A 55 9.27 2.21 -14.52
C LEU A 55 9.76 3.61 -14.14
N MET A 56 9.32 4.14 -13.01
CA MET A 56 9.79 5.44 -12.50
C MET A 56 11.29 5.42 -12.11
N GLU A 57 11.78 4.33 -11.53
CA GLU A 57 13.20 4.17 -11.20
C GLU A 57 14.05 4.07 -12.47
N ASP A 58 13.60 3.30 -13.46
CA ASP A 58 14.27 3.15 -14.75
C ASP A 58 14.32 4.48 -15.51
N GLU A 59 13.22 5.25 -15.53
CA GLU A 59 13.17 6.60 -16.12
C GLU A 59 14.14 7.57 -15.42
N LYS A 60 14.19 7.55 -14.08
CA LYS A 60 15.14 8.35 -13.30
C LYS A 60 16.60 7.95 -13.60
N ARG A 61 16.88 6.66 -13.75
CA ARG A 61 18.24 6.16 -14.05
C ARG A 61 18.68 6.47 -15.49
N GLN A 62 17.74 6.52 -16.43
CA GLN A 62 18.04 6.87 -17.83
C GLN A 62 18.34 8.37 -18.00
N HIS A 63 17.82 9.21 -17.11
CA HIS A 63 17.92 10.66 -17.22
C HIS A 63 18.23 11.37 -15.88
N PRO A 64 19.31 11.00 -15.16
CA PRO A 64 19.66 11.64 -13.88
C PRO A 64 19.89 13.15 -14.03
N GLU A 65 20.45 13.56 -15.16
CA GLU A 65 20.77 14.96 -15.47
C GLU A 65 19.53 15.86 -15.62
N LEU A 66 18.36 15.30 -15.96
CA LEU A 66 17.13 16.11 -16.11
C LEU A 66 16.65 16.66 -14.78
N TRP A 67 16.81 15.91 -13.69
CA TRP A 67 16.41 16.38 -12.37
C TRP A 67 17.40 17.41 -11.81
N GLU A 68 18.70 17.12 -11.96
CA GLU A 68 19.77 17.96 -11.44
C GLU A 68 19.88 19.30 -12.17
N HIS A 69 19.73 19.29 -13.50
CA HIS A 69 19.89 20.50 -14.30
C HIS A 69 18.65 21.38 -14.36
N TRP A 70 17.44 20.86 -14.05
CA TRP A 70 16.22 21.68 -14.10
C TRP A 70 16.33 22.98 -13.28
N GLN A 71 16.88 22.92 -12.07
CA GLN A 71 17.03 24.11 -11.21
C GLN A 71 17.89 25.20 -11.84
N SER A 72 18.90 24.82 -12.63
CA SER A 72 19.80 25.76 -13.31
C SER A 72 19.27 26.19 -14.67
N ASP A 73 18.60 25.27 -15.37
CA ASP A 73 18.13 25.49 -16.74
C ASP A 73 16.80 26.24 -16.80
N ARG A 74 15.96 26.19 -15.75
CA ARG A 74 14.61 26.79 -15.76
C ARG A 74 14.56 28.27 -16.12
N GLU A 75 15.60 29.04 -15.81
CA GLU A 75 15.67 30.48 -16.12
C GLU A 75 15.96 30.76 -17.60
N THR A 76 16.39 29.73 -18.34
CA THR A 76 16.67 29.81 -19.78
C THR A 76 15.46 29.48 -20.65
N PHE A 77 14.37 29.00 -20.03
CA PHE A 77 13.11 28.68 -20.71
C PHE A 77 12.23 29.92 -20.87
N ASP A 78 11.38 29.92 -21.89
CA ASP A 78 10.31 30.91 -21.98
C ASP A 78 9.31 30.74 -20.83
N ALA A 79 8.59 31.83 -20.51
CA ALA A 79 7.71 31.87 -19.36
C ALA A 79 6.63 30.77 -19.37
N ASN A 80 6.07 30.46 -20.54
CA ASN A 80 5.00 29.47 -20.67
C ASN A 80 5.54 28.04 -20.48
N SER A 81 6.67 27.69 -21.11
CA SER A 81 7.28 26.36 -20.93
C SER A 81 7.72 26.14 -19.48
N ARG A 82 8.23 27.19 -18.82
CA ARG A 82 8.59 27.15 -17.40
C ARG A 82 7.37 26.92 -16.51
N GLU A 83 6.31 27.69 -16.72
CA GLU A 83 5.05 27.58 -15.98
C GLU A 83 4.45 26.17 -16.10
N GLN A 84 4.42 25.58 -17.30
CA GLN A 84 3.92 24.22 -17.50
C GLN A 84 4.73 23.17 -16.72
N CYS A 85 6.06 23.30 -16.69
CA CYS A 85 6.90 22.37 -15.93
C CYS A 85 6.73 22.53 -14.41
N GLU A 86 6.67 23.77 -13.91
CA GLU A 86 6.42 24.05 -12.49
C GLU A 86 5.03 23.58 -12.05
N GLN A 87 4.01 23.72 -12.90
CA GLN A 87 2.68 23.18 -12.64
C GLN A 87 2.73 21.65 -12.51
N LEU A 88 3.39 20.95 -13.44
CA LEU A 88 3.52 19.50 -13.38
C LEU A 88 4.28 19.03 -12.12
N LEU A 89 5.30 19.78 -11.69
CA LEU A 89 6.02 19.49 -10.44
C LEU A 89 5.11 19.65 -9.23
N SER A 90 4.38 20.77 -9.15
CA SER A 90 3.43 21.02 -8.06
C SER A 90 2.30 19.99 -8.00
N ASP A 91 1.74 19.62 -9.16
CA ASP A 91 0.71 18.59 -9.25
C ASP A 91 1.27 17.22 -8.83
N THR A 92 2.52 16.92 -9.21
CA THR A 92 3.20 15.69 -8.80
C THR A 92 3.41 15.64 -7.29
N GLU A 93 3.84 16.73 -6.66
CA GLU A 93 4.00 16.81 -5.20
C GLU A 93 2.67 16.60 -4.48
N THR A 94 1.59 17.21 -4.99
CA THR A 94 0.23 17.05 -4.45
C THR A 94 -0.20 15.58 -4.51
N VAL A 95 -0.02 14.92 -5.65
CA VAL A 95 -0.35 13.49 -5.81
C VAL A 95 0.52 12.61 -4.90
N MET A 96 1.81 12.92 -4.75
CA MET A 96 2.70 12.18 -3.84
C MET A 96 2.27 12.32 -2.37
N ALA A 97 1.83 13.51 -1.95
CA ALA A 97 1.31 13.72 -0.60
C ALA A 97 0.06 12.85 -0.35
N SER A 98 -0.89 12.83 -1.29
CA SER A 98 -2.08 11.97 -1.22
C SER A 98 -1.72 10.48 -1.18
N LEU A 99 -0.73 10.06 -1.98
CA LEU A 99 -0.22 8.69 -1.99
C LEU A 99 0.30 8.26 -0.62
N VAL A 100 1.15 9.08 0.01
CA VAL A 100 1.69 8.79 1.34
C VAL A 100 0.57 8.63 2.37
N GLN A 101 -0.43 9.51 2.33
CA GLN A 101 -1.57 9.42 3.23
C GLN A 101 -2.38 8.13 3.03
N LEU A 102 -2.65 7.74 1.78
CA LEU A 102 -3.40 6.52 1.48
C LEU A 102 -2.66 5.24 1.89
N GLU A 103 -1.34 5.18 1.69
CA GLU A 103 -0.55 4.02 2.14
C GLU A 103 -0.50 3.90 3.67
N GLN A 104 -0.40 5.04 4.37
CA GLN A 104 -0.47 5.05 5.83
C GLN A 104 -1.84 4.58 6.34
N GLN A 105 -2.92 5.05 5.70
CA GLN A 105 -4.28 4.62 6.03
C GLN A 105 -4.46 3.12 5.80
N GLY A 106 -4.03 2.60 4.64
CA GLY A 106 -4.14 1.18 4.31
C GLY A 106 -3.35 0.30 5.27
N THR A 107 -2.12 0.70 5.62
CA THR A 107 -1.28 0.01 6.60
C THR A 107 -1.95 -0.03 7.97
N SER A 108 -2.50 1.09 8.42
CA SER A 108 -3.18 1.18 9.71
C SER A 108 -4.43 0.30 9.75
N GLN A 109 -5.20 0.25 8.66
CA GLN A 109 -6.38 -0.59 8.55
C GLN A 109 -6.03 -2.09 8.55
N LEU A 110 -4.98 -2.50 7.83
CA LEU A 110 -4.50 -3.89 7.85
C LEU A 110 -4.02 -4.32 9.23
N GLN A 111 -3.32 -3.44 9.95
CA GLN A 111 -2.91 -3.69 11.33
C GLN A 111 -4.13 -3.90 12.24
N LYS A 112 -5.15 -3.04 12.13
CA LYS A 112 -6.40 -3.17 12.87
C LYS A 112 -7.10 -4.51 12.57
N ASN A 113 -7.26 -4.87 11.30
CA ASN A 113 -7.90 -6.12 10.90
C ASN A 113 -7.15 -7.35 11.46
N ARG A 114 -5.81 -7.31 11.45
CA ARG A 114 -4.98 -8.37 12.04
C ARG A 114 -5.21 -8.48 13.54
N ASP A 115 -5.20 -7.37 14.26
CA ASP A 115 -5.34 -7.36 15.72
C ASP A 115 -6.74 -7.85 16.15
N GLU A 116 -7.79 -7.47 15.42
CA GLU A 116 -9.15 -7.98 15.61
C GLU A 116 -9.24 -9.50 15.37
N THR A 117 -8.62 -9.99 14.29
CA THR A 117 -8.56 -11.42 13.98
C THR A 117 -7.83 -12.19 15.08
N GLN A 118 -6.72 -11.66 15.59
CA GLN A 118 -5.96 -12.26 16.68
C GLN A 118 -6.77 -12.34 17.97
N GLN A 119 -7.54 -11.29 18.30
CA GLN A 119 -8.44 -11.30 19.45
C GLN A 119 -9.54 -12.35 19.31
N GLN A 120 -10.16 -12.48 18.12
CA GLN A 120 -11.17 -13.50 17.86
C GLN A 120 -10.60 -14.92 18.01
N LEU A 121 -9.40 -15.18 17.47
CA LEU A 121 -8.73 -16.47 17.65
C LEU A 121 -8.45 -16.80 19.12
N HIS A 122 -8.05 -15.79 19.91
CA HIS A 122 -7.83 -15.98 21.33
C HIS A 122 -9.12 -16.35 22.08
N LEU A 123 -10.24 -15.67 21.78
CA LEU A 123 -11.54 -15.97 22.36
C LEU A 123 -12.05 -17.37 22.00
N VAL A 124 -11.87 -17.79 20.74
CA VAL A 124 -12.21 -19.15 20.29
C VAL A 124 -11.37 -20.18 21.04
N SER A 125 -10.05 -19.97 21.16
CA SER A 125 -9.16 -20.87 21.89
C SER A 125 -9.55 -20.99 23.38
N GLN A 126 -9.89 -19.88 24.03
CA GLN A 126 -10.35 -19.90 25.43
C GLN A 126 -11.68 -20.63 25.59
N SER A 127 -12.61 -20.45 24.63
CA SER A 127 -13.90 -21.13 24.65
C SER A 127 -13.76 -22.63 24.46
N MET A 128 -12.83 -23.08 23.60
CA MET A 128 -12.51 -24.50 23.43
C MET A 128 -11.91 -25.09 24.72
N GLN A 129 -10.96 -24.40 25.36
CA GLN A 129 -10.36 -24.84 26.63
C GLN A 129 -11.40 -24.92 27.76
N ALA A 130 -12.32 -23.96 27.84
CA ALA A 130 -13.40 -23.98 28.82
C ALA A 130 -14.36 -25.16 28.56
N ASN A 131 -14.72 -25.40 27.29
CA ASN A 131 -15.59 -26.51 26.93
C ASN A 131 -14.96 -27.88 27.23
N ASP A 132 -13.67 -28.06 26.93
CA ASP A 132 -12.92 -29.27 27.26
C ASP A 132 -12.92 -29.49 28.78
N ALA A 133 -12.64 -28.45 29.59
CA ALA A 133 -12.66 -28.54 31.05
C ALA A 133 -14.04 -28.89 31.64
N TYR A 134 -15.13 -28.44 31.02
CA TYR A 134 -16.48 -28.83 31.41
C TYR A 134 -16.81 -30.28 31.01
N SER A 135 -16.34 -30.75 29.84
CA SER A 135 -16.54 -32.14 29.41
C SER A 135 -15.78 -33.15 30.29
N ASP A 136 -14.55 -32.83 30.71
CA ASP A 136 -13.72 -33.69 31.56
C ASP A 136 -14.33 -33.84 32.97
N GLN A 137 -14.92 -32.76 33.50
CA GLN A 137 -15.61 -32.78 34.80
C GLN A 137 -16.92 -33.57 34.80
N THR A 138 -17.55 -33.76 33.62
CA THR A 138 -18.74 -34.61 33.50
C THR A 138 -18.40 -36.10 33.45
N ASP A 139 -17.23 -36.49 32.95
CA ASP A 139 -16.79 -37.88 32.94
C ASP A 139 -16.23 -38.36 34.30
N GLU A 140 -15.54 -37.49 35.06
CA GLU A 140 -14.99 -37.87 36.38
C GLU A 140 -16.06 -38.16 37.46
N LYS A 141 -17.32 -37.75 37.27
CA LYS A 141 -18.40 -38.01 38.26
C LYS A 141 -19.28 -39.22 37.93
N THR A 142 -19.06 -39.92 36.82
CA THR A 142 -19.87 -41.08 36.42
C THR A 142 -19.29 -42.42 36.89
N HIS A 143 -18.28 -42.40 37.77
CA HIS A 143 -17.79 -43.59 38.49
C HIS A 143 -18.16 -43.58 40.00
N ARG A 144 -19.30 -42.97 40.35
CA ARG A 144 -19.82 -43.04 41.73
C ARG A 144 -20.61 -44.33 41.94
N TYR A 145 -19.90 -45.38 42.34
CA TYR A 145 -20.37 -46.58 43.06
C TYR A 145 -21.85 -46.97 42.89
N LEU A 146 -22.16 -47.82 41.92
CA LEU A 146 -23.29 -48.73 42.04
C LEU A 146 -22.87 -49.90 42.94
N ASN A 147 -22.95 -49.69 44.25
CA ASN A 147 -22.92 -50.77 45.22
C ASN A 147 -24.28 -51.49 45.14
N VAL A 148 -24.39 -52.48 44.25
CA VAL A 148 -25.57 -53.32 44.15
C VAL A 148 -25.42 -54.43 45.19
N GLY A 149 -25.91 -54.16 46.39
CA GLY A 149 -25.99 -55.17 47.45
C GLY A 149 -27.07 -56.21 47.13
N ARG A 150 -26.66 -57.47 46.98
CA ARG A 150 -27.17 -58.63 47.73
C ARG A 150 -26.38 -59.90 47.42
#